data_AF-A0AAF0U1S2-F1
#
_entry.id   AF-A0AAF0U1S2-F1
#
_cell.length_a   1.000
_cell.length_b   1.000
_cell.length_c   1.000
_cell.angle_alpha   90.00
_cell.angle_beta   90.00
_cell.angle_gamma   90.00
#
_symmetry.space_group_name_H-M   'P 1'
#
loop_
_entity.id
_entity.type
_entity.pdbx_description
1 polymer ?
#
loop_
_entity_poly.entity_id
_entity_poly.type
_entity_poly.pdbx_seq_one_letter_code
_entity_poly.pdbx_strand_id
1 'polypeptide(L)'
;MIPLNRLKKFIEGTIKDKYEVSTKFSRMYAKPYIARIDNFKIHVGYQPHKFQQFVGKVNSKQHVAHFVETCNNAGTYEDHLVKQFVRSLKENAFNWYMDLEPNNIDIREQ
;
A
#
# COMPACT_ATOMS: atom_id res chain seq x y z
N MET A 1 6.87 -10.79 12.03
CA MET A 1 8.04 -10.83 11.13
C MET A 1 7.54 -11.29 9.77
N ILE A 2 6.73 -10.47 9.13
CA ILE A 2 6.33 -10.65 7.74
C ILE A 2 7.51 -10.17 6.87
N PRO A 3 8.03 -10.99 5.95
CA PRO A 3 9.14 -10.57 5.12
C PRO A 3 8.68 -9.53 4.09
N LEU A 4 9.35 -8.38 4.08
CA LEU A 4 9.24 -7.31 3.08
C LEU A 4 9.14 -7.77 1.62
N ASN A 5 9.75 -8.91 1.35
CA ASN A 5 9.77 -9.57 0.05
C ASN A 5 8.38 -9.93 -0.48
N ARG A 6 7.38 -10.17 0.39
CA ARG A 6 6.03 -10.54 -0.03
C ARG A 6 5.25 -9.36 -0.59
N LEU A 7 5.30 -8.22 0.09
CA LEU A 7 4.71 -6.96 -0.38
C LEU A 7 5.34 -6.55 -1.73
N LYS A 8 6.67 -6.70 -1.85
CA LYS A 8 7.39 -6.42 -3.09
C LYS A 8 6.91 -7.29 -4.26
N LYS A 9 6.74 -8.61 -4.06
CA LYS A 9 6.24 -9.53 -5.09
C LYS A 9 4.81 -9.21 -5.53
N PHE A 10 3.93 -8.84 -4.60
CA PHE A 10 2.55 -8.48 -4.91
C PHE A 10 2.49 -7.22 -5.79
N ILE A 11 3.21 -6.16 -5.39
CA ILE A 11 3.26 -4.89 -6.15
C ILE A 11 3.83 -5.13 -7.55
N GLU A 12 4.89 -5.95 -7.69
CA GLU A 12 5.47 -6.27 -8.99
C GLU A 12 4.52 -7.08 -9.90
N GLY A 13 3.72 -7.99 -9.34
CA GLY A 13 2.74 -8.78 -10.08
C GLY A 13 1.55 -7.96 -10.58
N THR A 14 0.99 -7.09 -9.72
CA THR A 14 -0.20 -6.30 -10.05
C THR A 14 0.07 -5.19 -11.06
N ILE A 15 1.30 -4.64 -11.10
CA ILE A 15 1.69 -3.63 -12.09
C ILE A 15 1.83 -4.25 -13.49
N LYS A 16 2.25 -5.51 -13.58
CA LYS A 16 2.48 -6.21 -14.86
C LYS A 16 1.17 -6.59 -15.57
N ASP A 17 0.13 -6.94 -14.80
CA ASP A 17 -1.12 -7.52 -15.32
C ASP A 17 -2.13 -6.49 -15.89
N LYS A 18 -1.97 -5.19 -15.59
CA LYS A 18 -3.00 -4.17 -15.89
C LYS A 18 -2.67 -3.21 -17.05
N TYR A 19 -1.66 -3.51 -17.86
CA TYR A 19 -1.46 -2.80 -19.13
C TYR A 19 -2.54 -3.14 -20.18
N GLU A 20 -3.36 -4.16 -19.94
CA GLU A 20 -4.59 -4.43 -20.71
C GLU A 20 -5.82 -3.88 -19.95
N VAL A 21 -6.37 -2.81 -20.54
CA VAL A 21 -7.56 -2.01 -20.23
C VAL A 21 -8.62 -2.67 -19.31
N SER A 22 -9.07 -1.95 -18.28
CA SER A 22 -10.44 -2.14 -17.76
C SER A 22 -11.03 -0.86 -17.15
N THR A 23 -12.00 -0.31 -17.87
CA THR A 23 -12.90 0.77 -17.45
C THR A 23 -14.00 0.19 -16.56
N LYS A 24 -13.96 0.43 -15.24
CA LYS A 24 -15.09 0.18 -14.32
C LYS A 24 -15.13 1.20 -13.18
N PHE A 25 -15.89 2.28 -13.37
CA PHE A 25 -16.33 3.12 -12.27
C PHE A 25 -17.76 2.77 -11.87
N SER A 26 -17.91 2.14 -10.70
CA SER A 26 -19.04 2.26 -9.76
C SER A 26 -18.90 1.24 -8.62
N ARG A 27 -17.78 1.29 -7.89
CA ARG A 27 -17.76 0.78 -6.52
C ARG A 27 -17.56 1.99 -5.63
N MET A 28 -18.45 2.18 -4.64
CA MET A 28 -18.10 3.02 -3.49
C MET A 28 -16.72 2.54 -3.01
N TYR A 29 -15.81 3.48 -2.76
CA TYR A 29 -14.48 3.12 -2.29
C TYR A 29 -14.61 2.24 -1.05
N ALA A 30 -14.12 1.01 -1.18
CA ALA A 30 -13.97 0.08 -0.09
C ALA A 30 -12.48 -0.16 0.08
N LYS A 31 -12.04 -0.22 1.34
CA LYS A 31 -10.62 -0.36 1.66
C LYS A 31 -10.09 -1.63 0.99
N PRO A 32 -8.97 -1.54 0.27
CA PRO A 32 -8.45 -2.68 -0.48
C PRO A 32 -7.81 -3.74 0.42
N TYR A 33 -7.71 -3.48 1.71
CA TYR A 33 -7.25 -4.43 2.70
C TYR A 33 -8.38 -5.03 3.53
N ILE A 34 -8.12 -6.22 4.08
CA ILE A 34 -9.06 -6.95 4.93
C ILE A 34 -9.41 -6.20 6.23
N ALA A 35 -10.63 -6.40 6.71
CA ALA A 35 -11.18 -5.73 7.90
C ALA A 35 -10.32 -5.89 9.17
N ARG A 36 -9.53 -6.97 9.29
CA ARG A 36 -8.61 -7.12 10.44
C ARG A 36 -7.57 -5.99 10.50
N ILE A 37 -7.18 -5.43 9.34
CA ILE A 37 -6.24 -4.33 9.30
C ILE A 37 -6.86 -3.09 9.95
N ASP A 38 -8.16 -2.87 9.80
CA ASP A 38 -8.85 -1.74 10.43
C ASP A 38 -8.76 -1.77 11.96
N ASN A 39 -8.80 -2.96 12.55
CA ASN A 39 -8.74 -3.14 14.00
C ASN A 39 -7.38 -2.79 14.63
N PHE A 40 -6.31 -2.69 13.83
CA PHE A 40 -5.03 -2.19 14.34
C PHE A 40 -5.12 -0.69 14.61
N LYS A 41 -5.39 -0.33 15.86
CA LYS A 41 -5.35 1.07 16.30
C LYS A 41 -3.94 1.62 16.13
N ILE A 42 -3.82 2.79 15.52
CA ILE A 42 -2.58 3.57 15.53
C ILE A 42 -2.36 3.99 17.00
N HIS A 43 -1.16 3.78 17.55
CA HIS A 43 -0.85 4.16 18.92
C HIS A 43 -1.08 5.67 19.14
N VAL A 44 -1.66 6.02 20.29
CA VAL A 44 -1.82 7.42 20.73
C VAL A 44 -0.43 8.05 20.83
N GLY A 45 -0.20 9.13 20.08
CA GLY A 45 1.11 9.79 19.98
C GLY A 45 1.87 9.51 18.68
N TYR A 46 1.42 8.58 17.83
CA TYR A 46 2.02 8.38 16.52
C TYR A 46 1.87 9.63 15.65
N GLN A 47 3.00 10.18 15.22
CA GLN A 47 3.03 11.24 14.23
C GLN A 47 3.18 10.62 12.83
N PRO A 48 2.20 10.87 11.93
CA PRO A 48 2.34 10.55 10.53
C PRO A 48 3.67 11.03 9.95
N HIS A 49 4.44 10.12 9.38
CA HIS A 49 5.60 10.52 8.63
C HIS A 49 5.18 11.16 7.30
N LYS A 50 5.94 12.18 6.89
CA LYS A 50 5.76 12.78 5.57
C LYS A 50 6.49 11.91 4.55
N PHE A 51 5.72 11.21 3.72
CA PHE A 51 6.27 10.40 2.64
C PHE A 51 6.56 11.26 1.42
N GLN A 52 7.62 10.91 0.70
CA GLN A 52 7.76 11.36 -0.68
C GLN A 52 6.62 10.77 -1.51
N GLN A 53 5.93 11.63 -2.27
CA GLN A 53 4.78 11.21 -3.07
C GLN A 53 5.23 10.51 -4.36
N PHE A 54 4.64 9.35 -4.63
CA PHE A 54 4.88 8.52 -5.79
C PHE A 54 3.73 8.66 -6.79
N VAL A 55 4.07 9.13 -8.00
CA VAL A 55 3.12 9.39 -9.09
C VAL A 55 2.92 8.16 -10.01
N GLY A 56 3.75 7.11 -9.86
CA GLY A 56 3.64 5.90 -10.68
C GLY A 56 4.50 5.87 -11.95
N LYS A 57 5.31 6.90 -12.23
CA LYS A 57 6.15 7.00 -13.44
C LYS A 57 7.61 6.55 -13.25
N VAL A 58 8.07 6.46 -12.01
CA VAL A 58 9.45 6.08 -11.65
C VAL A 58 9.51 4.67 -11.07
N ASN A 59 10.72 4.14 -10.81
CA ASN A 59 10.92 2.77 -10.34
C ASN A 59 10.14 2.47 -9.04
N SER A 60 9.11 1.63 -9.15
CA SER A 60 8.25 1.22 -8.04
C SER A 60 9.01 0.47 -6.94
N LYS A 61 10.08 -0.25 -7.28
CA LYS A 61 10.91 -0.98 -6.29
C LYS A 61 11.65 -0.03 -5.36
N GLN A 62 12.16 1.08 -5.90
CA GLN A 62 12.84 2.11 -5.11
C GLN A 62 11.85 2.81 -4.17
N HIS A 63 10.64 3.10 -4.67
CA HIS A 63 9.58 3.66 -3.85
C HIS A 63 9.23 2.74 -2.67
N VAL A 64 9.03 1.44 -2.93
CA VAL A 64 8.72 0.46 -1.88
C VAL A 64 9.87 0.36 -0.87
N ALA A 65 11.12 0.31 -1.32
CA ALA A 65 12.27 0.26 -0.42
C ALA A 65 12.33 1.50 0.50
N HIS A 66 12.18 2.70 -0.07
CA HIS A 66 12.22 3.95 0.69
C HIS A 66 11.04 4.09 1.65
N PHE A 67 9.83 3.68 1.23
CA PHE A 67 8.65 3.64 2.08
C PHE A 67 8.87 2.77 3.32
N VAL A 68 9.38 1.55 3.11
CA VAL A 68 9.66 0.61 4.19
C VAL A 68 10.72 1.16 5.14
N GLU A 69 11.83 1.65 4.62
CA GLU A 69 12.92 2.18 5.43
C GLU A 69 12.44 3.34 6.32
N THR A 70 11.61 4.23 5.76
CA THR A 70 10.96 5.32 6.50
C THR A 70 10.09 4.79 7.64
N CYS A 71 9.32 3.72 7.40
CA CYS A 71 8.45 3.15 8.43
C CYS A 71 9.20 2.37 9.51
N ASN A 72 10.27 1.66 9.16
CA ASN A 72 11.13 0.93 10.10
C ASN A 72 11.82 1.89 11.07
N ASN A 73 12.35 3.01 10.57
CA ASN A 73 12.95 4.05 11.40
C ASN A 73 11.94 4.70 12.37
N ALA A 74 10.67 4.70 12.00
CA ALA A 74 9.57 5.22 12.80
C ALA A 74 9.02 4.22 13.84
N GLY A 75 9.55 2.99 13.91
CA GLY A 75 9.02 1.94 14.79
C GLY A 75 7.59 1.52 14.44
N THR A 76 7.18 1.67 13.19
CA THR A 76 5.82 1.37 12.74
C THR A 76 5.64 -0.15 12.65
N TYR A 77 4.66 -0.72 13.35
CA TYR A 77 4.35 -2.15 13.25
C TYR A 77 3.93 -2.54 11.82
N GLU A 78 4.31 -3.74 11.38
CA GLU A 78 4.13 -4.25 10.01
C GLU A 78 2.68 -4.11 9.51
N ASP A 79 1.69 -4.30 10.38
CA ASP A 79 0.27 -4.21 10.04
C ASP A 79 -0.21 -2.78 9.74
N HIS A 80 0.48 -1.75 10.26
CA HIS A 80 0.15 -0.35 10.04
C HIS A 80 0.74 0.20 8.74
N LEU A 81 1.69 -0.50 8.12
CA LEU A 81 2.31 -0.11 6.85
C LEU A 81 1.27 0.05 5.74
N VAL A 82 0.30 -0.86 5.67
CA VAL A 82 -0.75 -0.82 4.65
C VAL A 82 -1.60 0.45 4.78
N LYS A 83 -1.86 0.91 6.00
CA LYS A 83 -2.61 2.16 6.26
C LYS A 83 -1.81 3.41 5.89
N GLN A 84 -0.48 3.37 6.01
CA GLN A 84 0.38 4.50 5.65
C GLN A 84 0.73 4.51 4.16
N PHE A 85 0.72 3.36 3.48
CA PHE A 85 1.12 3.25 2.08
C PHE A 85 0.33 4.18 1.16
N VAL A 86 -0.98 4.30 1.34
CA VAL A 86 -1.82 5.21 0.54
C VAL A 86 -1.36 6.68 0.61
N ARG A 87 -0.72 7.09 1.72
CA ARG A 87 -0.23 8.46 1.93
C ARG A 87 1.06 8.76 1.16
N SER A 88 1.73 7.70 0.70
CA SER A 88 2.88 7.80 -0.20
C SER A 88 2.46 7.94 -1.67
N LEU A 89 1.18 7.74 -2.02
CA LEU A 89 0.72 7.73 -3.40
C LEU A 89 0.12 9.08 -3.82
N LYS A 90 0.24 9.41 -5.11
CA LYS A 90 -0.36 10.59 -5.72
C LYS A 90 -0.78 10.30 -7.16
N GLU A 91 -1.75 11.06 -7.67
CA GLU A 91 -2.18 11.04 -9.08
C GLU A 91 -2.46 9.62 -9.57
N ASN A 92 -1.83 9.17 -10.65
CA ASN A 92 -2.10 7.86 -11.26
C ASN A 92 -1.89 6.69 -10.29
N ALA A 93 -0.88 6.76 -9.41
CA ALA A 93 -0.65 5.72 -8.42
C ALA A 93 -1.73 5.69 -7.35
N PHE A 94 -2.28 6.85 -6.98
CA PHE A 94 -3.41 6.93 -6.05
C PHE A 94 -4.69 6.39 -6.71
N ASN A 95 -4.97 6.77 -7.96
CA ASN A 95 -6.11 6.23 -8.71
C ASN A 95 -6.04 4.71 -8.82
N TRP A 96 -4.87 4.15 -9.15
CA TRP A 96 -4.65 2.69 -9.14
C TRP A 96 -5.00 2.04 -7.79
N TYR A 97 -4.62 2.67 -6.67
CA TYR A 97 -4.92 2.15 -5.34
C TYR A 97 -6.42 2.18 -5.03
N MET A 98 -7.13 3.19 -5.51
CA MET A 98 -8.59 3.31 -5.35
C MET A 98 -9.36 2.27 -6.18
N ASP A 99 -8.78 1.81 -7.28
CA ASP A 99 -9.35 0.78 -8.17
C ASP A 99 -9.01 -0.67 -7.74
N LEU A 100 -8.31 -0.84 -6.62
CA LEU A 100 -8.05 -2.16 -6.05
C LEU A 100 -9.35 -2.77 -5.53
N GLU A 101 -9.49 -4.09 -5.73
CA GLU A 101 -10.64 -4.78 -5.16
C GLU A 101 -10.58 -4.80 -3.62
N PRO A 102 -11.74 -4.75 -2.95
CA PRO A 102 -11.79 -4.89 -1.49
C PRO A 102 -11.14 -6.20 -1.05
N ASN A 103 -10.47 -6.21 0.10
CA ASN A 103 -9.82 -7.40 0.67
C ASN A 103 -8.67 -8.02 -0.17
N ASN A 104 -8.21 -7.36 -1.23
CA ASN A 104 -7.15 -7.88 -2.10
C ASN A 104 -5.76 -7.81 -1.45
N ILE A 105 -5.56 -6.87 -0.51
CA ILE A 105 -4.35 -6.78 0.29
C ILE A 105 -4.53 -7.60 1.57
N ASP A 106 -4.02 -8.84 1.56
CA ASP A 106 -3.88 -9.69 2.76
C ASP A 106 -2.40 -9.81 3.16
N ILE A 107 -2.09 -9.39 4.39
CA ILE A 107 -0.77 -9.44 5.01
C ILE A 107 -0.54 -10.75 5.80
N ARG A 108 -1.11 -11.88 5.36
CA ARG A 108 -0.89 -13.17 6.04
C ARG A 108 0.35 -13.88 5.52
N GLU A 109 1.11 -14.54 6.39
CA GLU A 109 2.07 -15.57 5.98
C GLU A 109 1.32 -16.79 5.43
N GLN A 110 1.87 -17.37 4.38
CA GLN A 110 1.54 -18.66 3.81
C GLN A 110 2.84 -19.24 3.32
#